data_AF-A0A7C3CYV8-F1
#
_entry.id   AF-A0A7C3CYV8-F1
#
_cell.length_a   1.000
_cell.length_b   1.000
_cell.length_c   1.000
_cell.angle_alpha   90.00
_cell.angle_beta   90.00
_cell.angle_gamma   90.00
#
_symmetry.space_group_name_H-M   'P 1'
#
loop_
_entity.id
_entity.type
_entity.pdbx_description
1 polymer ?
#
loop_
_entity_poly.entity_id
_entity_poly.type
_entity_poly.pdbx_seq_one_letter_code
_entity_poly.pdbx_strand_id
1 'polypeptide(L)'
;MKLFVIHRFKDRKKAKKSLAKFAKDLSLEISPIFLDSSGKDELWKYDAASAIEQAEAVVVFNKKTCEESENAKWEIEKSKEAKKEIIDISSNNENVDALVKLQSLYELKDEFESCFSPDSKDTFELYKLMIESSESLIQRRQKTNAFFITVIGSLLAIAGLLAKTGSLNSDSIGILYGFSVVGLLLCNSWRNLIDNYGKLNKSKFDVILRLEKDLGAQIFSAEWVSLGKGLRPTKYKSFTSTEKNVPLFFGLLIVLLTLLAAIWQIFS
;
A
#
# COMPACT_ATOMS: atom_id res chain seq x y z
N MET A 1 -4.79 2.28 -8.57
CA MET A 1 -5.99 2.23 -9.44
C MET A 1 -5.83 3.11 -10.69
N LYS A 2 -5.77 2.51 -11.88
CA LYS A 2 -5.80 3.22 -13.17
C LYS A 2 -7.23 3.68 -13.48
N LEU A 3 -7.39 4.96 -13.76
CA LEU A 3 -8.70 5.55 -14.07
C LEU A 3 -8.65 6.20 -15.45
N PHE A 4 -9.54 5.81 -16.36
CA PHE A 4 -9.72 6.55 -17.61
C PHE A 4 -10.66 7.73 -17.37
N VAL A 5 -10.24 8.94 -17.71
CA VAL A 5 -11.02 10.15 -17.42
C VAL A 5 -11.59 10.72 -18.71
N ILE A 6 -12.90 10.61 -18.86
CA ILE A 6 -13.67 11.24 -19.93
C ILE A 6 -13.98 12.67 -19.51
N HIS A 7 -13.55 13.63 -20.32
CA HIS A 7 -13.74 15.05 -20.05
C HIS A 7 -13.84 15.86 -21.34
N ARG A 8 -14.41 17.07 -21.23
CA ARG A 8 -14.29 18.07 -22.29
C ARG A 8 -12.94 18.79 -22.18
N PHE A 9 -12.40 19.28 -23.29
CA PHE A 9 -11.11 19.99 -23.31
C PHE A 9 -11.05 21.14 -22.29
N LYS A 10 -12.12 21.95 -22.21
CA LYS A 10 -12.27 23.06 -21.26
C LYS A 10 -12.20 22.64 -19.79
N ASP A 11 -12.57 21.40 -19.48
CA ASP A 11 -12.70 20.89 -18.11
C ASP A 11 -11.49 20.08 -17.65
N ARG A 12 -10.51 19.78 -18.53
CA ARG A 12 -9.33 18.96 -18.22
C ARG A 12 -8.60 19.42 -16.94
N LYS A 13 -8.36 20.72 -16.80
CA LYS A 13 -7.70 21.31 -15.62
C LYS A 13 -8.52 21.13 -14.35
N LYS A 14 -9.85 21.30 -14.44
CA LYS A 14 -10.77 21.15 -13.29
C LYS A 14 -10.89 19.68 -12.88
N ALA A 15 -11.00 18.77 -13.85
CA ALA A 15 -11.04 17.33 -13.63
C ALA A 15 -9.76 16.84 -12.92
N LYS A 16 -8.59 17.25 -13.41
CA LYS A 16 -7.29 16.90 -12.80
C LYS A 16 -7.18 17.40 -11.36
N LYS A 17 -7.58 18.66 -11.08
CA LYS A 17 -7.56 19.22 -9.73
C LYS A 17 -8.52 18.49 -8.78
N SER A 18 -9.72 18.16 -9.27
CA SER A 18 -10.74 17.48 -8.48
C SER A 18 -10.32 16.07 -8.12
N LEU A 19 -9.83 15.29 -9.09
CA LEU A 19 -9.32 13.94 -8.85
C LEU A 19 -8.11 13.92 -7.93
N ALA A 20 -7.17 14.86 -8.08
CA ALA A 20 -6.04 14.97 -7.16
C ALA A 20 -6.47 15.28 -5.72
N LYS A 21 -7.49 16.14 -5.56
CA LYS A 21 -8.08 16.43 -4.25
C LYS A 21 -8.73 15.17 -3.66
N PHE A 22 -9.55 14.46 -4.44
CA PHE A 22 -10.22 13.25 -3.99
C PHE A 22 -9.24 12.13 -3.63
N ALA A 23 -8.21 11.92 -4.44
CA ALA A 23 -7.14 10.97 -4.14
C ALA A 23 -6.47 11.26 -2.80
N LYS A 24 -6.23 12.54 -2.51
CA LYS A 24 -5.65 12.97 -1.23
C LYS A 24 -6.63 12.78 -0.06
N ASP A 25 -7.87 13.22 -0.22
CA ASP A 25 -8.89 13.18 0.83
C ASP A 25 -9.22 11.73 1.22
N LEU A 26 -9.26 10.82 0.24
CA LEU A 26 -9.50 9.39 0.44
C LEU A 26 -8.22 8.56 0.62
N SER A 27 -7.03 9.18 0.56
CA SER A 27 -5.73 8.50 0.61
C SER A 27 -5.59 7.36 -0.43
N LEU A 28 -6.10 7.57 -1.64
CA LEU A 28 -6.07 6.60 -2.74
C LEU A 28 -4.88 6.84 -3.66
N GLU A 29 -4.18 5.78 -4.05
CA GLU A 29 -3.18 5.83 -5.10
C GLU A 29 -3.83 5.62 -6.47
N ILE A 30 -4.20 6.73 -7.11
CA ILE A 30 -4.82 6.73 -8.45
C ILE A 30 -3.83 7.14 -9.53
N SER A 31 -3.94 6.51 -10.70
CA SER A 31 -3.20 6.86 -11.92
C SER A 31 -4.21 7.27 -13.01
N PRO A 32 -4.62 8.54 -13.05
CA PRO A 32 -5.62 9.00 -14.02
C PRO A 32 -5.01 9.18 -15.40
N ILE A 33 -5.67 8.62 -16.41
CA ILE A 33 -5.32 8.68 -17.82
C ILE A 33 -6.22 9.74 -18.46
N PHE A 34 -5.59 10.77 -19.04
CA PHE A 34 -6.27 11.85 -19.75
C PHE A 34 -5.80 11.84 -21.20
N LEU A 35 -6.71 11.56 -22.14
CA LEU A 35 -6.41 11.66 -23.56
C LEU A 35 -6.89 13.00 -24.11
N ASP A 36 -6.16 13.51 -25.11
CA ASP A 36 -6.58 14.67 -25.88
C ASP A 36 -7.47 14.22 -27.03
N SER A 37 -8.78 14.28 -26.82
CA SER A 37 -9.81 13.91 -27.80
C SER A 37 -10.05 14.99 -28.87
N SER A 38 -9.06 15.84 -29.16
CA SER A 38 -9.21 16.96 -30.10
C SER A 38 -9.16 16.57 -31.58
N GLY A 39 -8.77 15.33 -31.90
CA GLY A 39 -8.73 14.81 -33.29
C GLY A 39 -10.01 14.04 -33.66
N LYS A 40 -10.40 14.10 -34.93
CA LYS A 40 -11.42 13.20 -35.52
C LYS A 40 -10.81 11.89 -36.06
N ASP A 41 -9.56 11.61 -35.72
CA ASP A 41 -8.78 10.53 -36.32
C ASP A 41 -9.06 9.17 -35.68
N GLU A 42 -9.02 8.12 -36.51
CA GLU A 42 -9.12 6.71 -36.10
C GLU A 42 -8.05 6.32 -35.07
N LEU A 43 -6.88 6.97 -35.11
CA LEU A 43 -5.78 6.75 -34.16
C LEU A 43 -6.20 7.05 -32.71
N TRP A 44 -6.97 8.12 -32.48
CA TRP A 44 -7.46 8.43 -31.14
C TRP A 44 -8.43 7.36 -30.62
N LYS A 45 -9.28 6.78 -31.48
CA LYS A 45 -10.19 5.70 -31.06
C LYS A 45 -9.41 4.47 -30.60
N TYR A 46 -8.33 4.13 -31.30
CA TYR A 46 -7.46 3.03 -30.91
C TYR A 46 -6.81 3.28 -29.55
N ASP A 47 -6.21 4.46 -29.35
CA ASP A 47 -5.57 4.84 -28.09
C ASP A 47 -6.58 4.88 -26.92
N ALA A 48 -7.77 5.43 -27.17
CA ALA A 48 -8.85 5.48 -26.19
C ALA A 48 -9.38 4.09 -25.84
N ALA A 49 -9.59 3.20 -26.83
CA ALA A 49 -10.00 1.83 -26.57
C ALA A 49 -8.98 1.07 -25.71
N SER A 50 -7.68 1.18 -26.06
CA SER A 50 -6.60 0.55 -25.30
C SER A 50 -6.50 1.11 -23.87
N ALA A 51 -6.63 2.43 -23.71
CA ALA A 51 -6.61 3.07 -22.39
C ALA A 51 -7.83 2.68 -21.53
N ILE A 52 -9.03 2.57 -22.13
CA ILE A 52 -10.24 2.10 -21.44
C ILE A 52 -10.09 0.65 -20.99
N GLU A 53 -9.55 -0.22 -21.84
CA GLU A 53 -9.34 -1.63 -21.53
C GLU A 53 -8.39 -1.82 -20.34
N GLN A 54 -7.29 -1.06 -20.32
CA GLN A 54 -6.30 -1.08 -19.24
C GLN A 54 -6.75 -0.37 -17.95
N ALA A 55 -7.80 0.44 -18.00
CA ALA A 55 -8.32 1.14 -16.83
C ALA A 55 -9.16 0.21 -15.95
N GLU A 56 -9.09 0.40 -14.64
CA GLU A 56 -9.89 -0.35 -13.66
C GLU A 56 -11.32 0.23 -13.59
N ALA A 57 -11.46 1.54 -13.76
CA ALA A 57 -12.76 2.21 -13.86
C ALA A 57 -12.67 3.46 -14.75
N VAL A 58 -13.84 3.96 -15.14
CA VAL A 58 -13.99 5.14 -16.00
C VAL A 58 -14.66 6.26 -15.22
N VAL A 59 -14.06 7.44 -15.26
CA VAL A 59 -14.60 8.65 -14.63
C VAL A 59 -15.11 9.59 -15.71
N VAL A 60 -16.38 9.97 -15.64
CA VAL A 60 -16.98 10.96 -16.56
C VAL A 60 -17.12 12.28 -15.83
N PHE A 61 -16.33 13.27 -16.22
CA PHE A 61 -16.36 14.60 -15.63
C PHE A 61 -17.36 15.51 -16.36
N ASN A 62 -18.37 16.00 -15.65
CA ASN A 62 -19.49 16.77 -16.17
C ASN A 62 -20.23 16.05 -17.32
N LYS A 63 -20.86 14.91 -17.01
CA LYS A 63 -21.57 14.05 -17.98
C LYS A 63 -22.41 14.80 -19.02
N LYS A 64 -23.26 15.74 -18.59
CA LYS A 64 -24.09 16.56 -19.50
C LYS A 64 -23.29 17.24 -20.61
N THR A 65 -22.12 17.81 -20.28
CA THR A 65 -21.25 18.45 -21.27
C THR A 65 -20.44 17.47 -22.10
N CYS A 66 -20.20 16.26 -21.60
CA CYS A 66 -19.58 15.17 -22.37
C CYS A 66 -20.55 14.63 -23.42
N GLU A 67 -21.84 14.53 -23.08
CA GLU A 67 -22.91 14.14 -24.01
C GLU A 67 -23.19 15.16 -25.12
N GLU A 68 -22.52 16.31 -25.15
CA GLU A 68 -22.55 17.24 -26.28
C GLU A 68 -21.46 16.94 -27.32
N SER A 69 -20.53 16.04 -27.02
CA SER A 69 -19.36 15.72 -27.84
C SER A 69 -19.48 14.33 -28.45
N GLU A 70 -19.29 14.20 -29.77
CA GLU A 70 -19.25 12.88 -30.42
C GLU A 70 -18.15 11.99 -29.83
N ASN A 71 -16.95 12.54 -29.64
CA ASN A 71 -15.82 11.79 -29.09
C ASN A 71 -16.07 11.28 -27.66
N ALA A 72 -16.56 12.13 -26.75
CA ALA A 72 -16.84 11.70 -25.38
C ALA A 72 -18.04 10.76 -25.29
N LYS A 73 -19.06 10.90 -26.17
CA LYS A 73 -20.12 9.88 -26.30
C LYS A 73 -19.56 8.53 -26.69
N TRP A 74 -18.70 8.52 -27.71
CA TRP A 74 -18.04 7.30 -28.16
C TRP A 74 -17.21 6.66 -27.03
N GLU A 75 -16.46 7.44 -26.24
CA GLU A 75 -15.73 6.94 -25.07
C GLU A 75 -16.67 6.35 -24.00
N ILE A 76 -17.81 6.98 -23.74
CA ILE A 76 -18.82 6.49 -22.79
C ILE A 76 -19.43 5.18 -23.29
N GLU A 77 -19.80 5.10 -24.57
CA GLU A 77 -20.36 3.88 -25.18
C GLU A 77 -19.34 2.75 -25.16
N LYS A 78 -18.09 3.01 -25.55
CA LYS A 78 -17.01 2.04 -25.52
C LYS A 78 -16.73 1.52 -24.11
N SER A 79 -16.82 2.40 -23.11
CA SER A 79 -16.68 2.02 -21.70
C SER A 79 -17.79 1.07 -21.24
N LYS A 80 -19.03 1.28 -21.69
CA LYS A 80 -20.15 0.37 -21.43
C LYS A 80 -19.96 -0.99 -22.11
N GLU A 81 -19.54 -1.00 -23.37
CA GLU A 81 -19.22 -2.24 -24.10
C GLU A 81 -18.13 -3.06 -23.39
N ALA A 82 -17.11 -2.37 -22.87
CA ALA A 82 -16.03 -2.98 -22.09
C ALA A 82 -16.44 -3.37 -20.65
N LYS A 83 -17.71 -3.21 -20.28
CA LYS A 83 -18.27 -3.47 -18.94
C LYS A 83 -17.49 -2.78 -17.81
N LYS A 84 -16.94 -1.58 -18.09
CA LYS A 84 -16.23 -0.80 -17.08
C LYS A 84 -17.23 -0.07 -16.19
N GLU A 85 -16.93 -0.01 -14.90
CA GLU A 85 -17.73 0.79 -13.97
C GLU A 85 -17.54 2.27 -14.28
N ILE A 86 -18.66 2.98 -14.50
CA ILE A 86 -18.67 4.40 -14.88
C ILE A 86 -19.07 5.25 -13.68
N ILE A 87 -18.20 6.18 -13.30
CA ILE A 87 -18.35 7.08 -12.17
C ILE A 87 -18.55 8.50 -12.69
N ASP A 88 -19.76 9.04 -12.50
CA ASP A 88 -20.09 10.40 -12.88
C ASP A 88 -19.61 11.38 -11.80
N ILE A 89 -18.76 12.34 -12.17
CA ILE A 89 -18.27 13.41 -11.29
C ILE A 89 -18.70 14.74 -11.87
N SER A 90 -19.25 15.62 -11.03
CA SER A 90 -19.64 16.97 -11.40
C SER A 90 -18.68 18.02 -10.83
N SER A 91 -18.65 19.19 -11.45
CA SER A 91 -17.91 20.35 -10.92
C SER A 91 -18.56 20.97 -9.69
N ASN A 92 -19.80 20.61 -9.36
CA ASN A 92 -20.53 21.09 -8.19
C ASN A 92 -20.32 20.10 -7.03
N ASN A 93 -20.29 20.55 -5.79
CA ASN A 93 -19.81 19.78 -4.61
C ASN A 93 -20.60 18.50 -4.25
N GLU A 94 -21.54 18.04 -5.07
CA GLU A 94 -22.37 16.84 -4.85
C GLU A 94 -21.71 15.59 -5.46
N ASN A 95 -20.48 15.29 -5.06
CA ASN A 95 -19.74 14.12 -5.54
C ASN A 95 -19.66 13.00 -4.49
N VAL A 96 -20.49 13.03 -3.44
CA VAL A 96 -20.42 12.07 -2.33
C VAL A 96 -20.59 10.64 -2.84
N ASP A 97 -21.60 10.38 -3.67
CA ASP A 97 -21.86 9.04 -4.22
C ASP A 97 -20.72 8.56 -5.12
N ALA A 98 -20.13 9.47 -5.91
CA ALA A 98 -18.99 9.16 -6.76
C ALA A 98 -17.74 8.79 -5.93
N LEU A 99 -17.53 9.47 -4.79
CA LEU A 99 -16.44 9.16 -3.85
C LEU A 99 -16.65 7.81 -3.17
N VAL A 100 -17.88 7.51 -2.73
CA VAL A 100 -18.21 6.22 -2.12
C VAL A 100 -18.00 5.08 -3.11
N LYS A 101 -18.45 5.24 -4.37
CA LYS A 101 -18.23 4.25 -5.43
C LYS A 101 -16.74 4.07 -5.73
N LEU A 102 -16.01 5.17 -5.89
CA LEU A 102 -14.56 5.12 -6.18
C LEU A 102 -13.80 4.41 -5.05
N GLN A 103 -14.14 4.70 -3.79
CA GLN A 103 -13.55 4.03 -2.64
C GLN A 103 -13.91 2.54 -2.62
N SER A 104 -15.18 2.18 -2.86
CA SER A 104 -15.63 0.78 -2.91
C SER A 104 -14.88 -0.03 -3.97
N LEU A 105 -14.69 0.53 -5.16
CA LEU A 105 -13.92 -0.10 -6.24
C LEU A 105 -12.43 -0.22 -5.90
N TYR A 106 -11.84 0.82 -5.32
CA TYR A 106 -10.44 0.78 -4.93
C TYR A 106 -10.17 -0.29 -3.86
N GLU A 107 -11.08 -0.44 -2.90
CA GLU A 107 -11.00 -1.42 -1.82
C GLU A 107 -11.47 -2.82 -2.25
N LEU A 108 -12.00 -2.98 -3.48
CA LEU A 108 -12.58 -4.22 -3.99
C LEU A 108 -13.65 -4.80 -3.03
N LYS A 109 -14.45 -3.92 -2.44
CA LYS A 109 -15.34 -4.28 -1.33
C LYS A 109 -16.40 -5.29 -1.74
N ASP A 110 -16.97 -5.15 -2.93
CA ASP A 110 -18.00 -6.06 -3.43
C ASP A 110 -17.41 -7.44 -3.75
N GLU A 111 -16.20 -7.50 -4.32
CA GLU A 111 -15.47 -8.75 -4.53
C GLU A 111 -15.13 -9.42 -3.20
N PHE A 112 -14.68 -8.65 -2.21
CA PHE A 112 -14.41 -9.14 -0.87
C PHE A 112 -15.65 -9.75 -0.22
N GLU A 113 -16.79 -9.05 -0.24
CA GLU A 113 -18.06 -9.56 0.30
C GLU A 113 -18.56 -10.79 -0.47
N SER A 114 -18.31 -10.88 -1.79
CA SER A 114 -18.67 -12.05 -2.60
C SER A 114 -17.94 -13.33 -2.22
N CYS A 115 -16.82 -13.25 -1.51
CA CYS A 115 -16.10 -14.42 -0.98
C CYS A 115 -16.84 -15.12 0.16
N PHE A 116 -17.84 -14.48 0.77
CA PHE A 116 -18.57 -15.02 1.92
C PHE A 116 -19.95 -15.52 1.50
N SER A 117 -20.31 -16.73 1.95
CA SER A 117 -21.64 -17.29 1.74
C SER A 117 -22.56 -16.96 2.93
N PRO A 118 -23.83 -16.52 2.71
CA PRO A 118 -24.71 -16.03 3.77
C PRO A 118 -25.09 -17.04 4.87
N ASP A 119 -24.93 -18.35 4.63
CA ASP A 119 -25.39 -19.43 5.52
C ASP A 119 -24.32 -20.52 5.74
N SER A 120 -23.08 -20.09 5.99
CA SER A 120 -21.98 -20.97 6.31
C SER A 120 -22.15 -21.55 7.73
N LYS A 121 -22.60 -22.82 7.83
CA LYS A 121 -22.69 -23.56 9.11
C LYS A 121 -21.33 -23.74 9.79
N ASP A 122 -20.26 -23.53 9.05
CA ASP A 122 -18.86 -23.61 9.47
C ASP A 122 -18.25 -22.25 9.86
N THR A 123 -19.02 -21.16 9.92
CA THR A 123 -18.54 -19.80 10.24
C THR A 123 -17.64 -19.77 11.48
N PHE A 124 -18.04 -20.45 12.56
CA PHE A 124 -17.26 -20.49 13.81
C PHE A 124 -15.93 -21.24 13.65
N GLU A 125 -15.89 -22.31 12.86
CA GLU A 125 -14.65 -23.06 12.62
C GLU A 125 -13.72 -22.30 11.68
N LEU A 126 -14.25 -21.64 10.64
CA LEU A 126 -13.48 -20.74 9.78
C LEU A 126 -12.91 -19.56 10.57
N TYR A 127 -13.69 -19.01 11.50
CA TYR A 127 -13.25 -17.95 12.40
C TYR A 127 -12.08 -18.40 13.29
N LYS A 128 -12.18 -19.57 13.94
CA LYS A 128 -11.06 -20.15 14.71
C LYS A 128 -9.82 -20.36 13.84
N LEU A 129 -9.99 -20.97 12.67
CA LEU A 129 -8.89 -21.22 11.73
C LEU A 129 -8.18 -19.91 11.35
N MET A 130 -8.95 -18.84 11.12
CA MET A 130 -8.38 -17.52 10.81
C MET A 130 -7.62 -16.91 11.98
N ILE A 131 -8.09 -17.08 13.22
CA ILE A 131 -7.38 -16.65 14.44
C ILE A 131 -6.06 -17.41 14.58
N GLU A 132 -6.07 -18.74 14.47
CA GLU A 132 -4.86 -19.58 14.55
C GLU A 132 -3.85 -19.19 13.44
N SER A 133 -4.37 -18.93 12.24
CA SER A 133 -3.59 -18.44 11.10
C SER A 133 -3.00 -17.04 11.36
N SER A 134 -3.68 -16.18 12.10
CA SER A 134 -3.15 -14.88 12.53
C SER A 134 -2.09 -15.02 13.63
N GLU A 135 -2.32 -15.87 14.64
CA GLU A 135 -1.37 -16.10 15.72
C GLU A 135 -0.06 -16.72 15.20
N SER A 136 -0.15 -17.75 14.36
CA SER A 136 1.02 -18.35 13.70
C SER A 136 1.82 -17.34 12.88
N LEU A 137 1.16 -16.35 12.26
CA LEU A 137 1.82 -15.25 11.55
C LEU A 137 2.60 -14.35 12.52
N ILE A 138 2.03 -14.02 13.68
CA ILE A 138 2.68 -13.23 14.73
C ILE A 138 3.90 -13.98 15.26
N GLN A 139 3.79 -15.28 15.55
CA GLN A 139 4.91 -16.12 15.98
C GLN A 139 6.03 -16.17 14.93
N ARG A 140 5.68 -16.29 13.64
CA ARG A 140 6.66 -16.27 12.55
C ARG A 140 7.39 -14.94 12.46
N ARG A 141 6.68 -13.82 12.63
CA ARG A 141 7.27 -12.47 12.70
C ARG A 141 8.28 -12.34 13.84
N GLN A 142 7.97 -12.86 15.03
CA GLN A 142 8.92 -12.85 16.16
C GLN A 142 10.20 -13.65 15.86
N LYS A 143 10.06 -14.84 15.26
CA LYS A 143 11.21 -15.65 14.81
C LYS A 143 12.06 -14.92 13.76
N THR A 144 11.41 -14.27 12.79
CA THR A 144 12.09 -13.45 11.78
C THR A 144 12.84 -12.28 12.42
N ASN A 145 12.24 -11.57 13.38
CA ASN A 145 12.89 -10.47 14.09
C ASN A 145 14.15 -10.95 14.83
N ALA A 146 14.03 -12.05 15.57
CA ALA A 146 15.17 -12.66 16.27
C ALA A 146 16.30 -13.07 15.32
N PHE A 147 15.96 -13.65 14.16
CA PHE A 147 16.92 -13.97 13.12
C PHE A 147 17.71 -12.75 12.65
N PHE A 148 17.05 -11.64 12.29
CA PHE A 148 17.75 -10.43 11.84
C PHE A 148 18.63 -9.80 12.92
N ILE A 149 18.16 -9.74 14.17
CA ILE A 149 18.96 -9.27 15.31
C ILE A 149 20.23 -10.10 15.43
N THR A 150 20.10 -11.42 15.31
CA THR A 150 21.22 -12.36 15.45
C THR A 150 22.23 -12.20 14.31
N VAL A 151 21.78 -12.13 13.06
CA VAL A 151 22.66 -12.03 11.89
C VAL A 151 23.33 -10.66 11.81
N ILE A 152 22.61 -9.56 12.07
CA ILE A 152 23.20 -8.22 12.09
C ILE A 152 24.14 -8.07 13.28
N GLY A 153 23.74 -8.59 14.45
CA GLY A 153 24.56 -8.58 15.66
C GLY A 153 25.86 -9.37 15.49
N SER A 154 25.82 -10.55 14.86
CA SER A 154 27.02 -11.34 14.59
C SER A 154 27.96 -10.65 13.60
N LEU A 155 27.42 -10.03 12.54
CA LEU A 155 28.20 -9.24 11.58
C LEU A 155 28.90 -8.07 12.27
N LEU A 156 28.20 -7.33 13.13
CA LEU A 156 28.78 -6.24 13.92
C LEU A 156 29.84 -6.75 14.91
N ALA A 157 29.62 -7.90 15.55
CA ALA A 157 30.60 -8.50 16.46
C ALA A 157 31.89 -8.90 15.74
N ILE A 158 31.78 -9.51 14.55
CA ILE A 158 32.93 -9.88 13.70
C ILE A 158 33.67 -8.61 13.26
N ALA A 159 32.94 -7.58 12.79
CA ALA A 159 33.53 -6.30 12.40
C ALA A 159 34.30 -5.64 13.56
N GLY A 160 33.70 -5.62 14.75
CA GLY A 160 34.34 -5.09 15.96
C GLY A 160 35.56 -5.88 16.41
N LEU A 161 35.53 -7.21 16.27
CA LEU A 161 36.68 -8.07 16.56
C LEU A 161 37.85 -7.78 15.60
N LEU A 162 37.59 -7.68 14.30
CA LEU A 162 38.59 -7.35 13.28
C LEU A 162 39.23 -5.98 13.54
N ALA A 163 38.43 -5.00 13.94
CA ALA A 163 38.93 -3.68 14.33
C ALA A 163 39.80 -3.74 15.58
N LYS A 164 39.41 -4.52 16.60
CA LYS A 164 40.17 -4.67 17.84
C LYS A 164 41.50 -5.41 17.67
N THR A 165 41.57 -6.42 16.81
CA THR A 165 42.78 -7.23 16.62
C THR A 165 43.85 -6.54 15.76
N GLY A 166 43.58 -5.34 15.25
CA GLY A 166 44.52 -4.64 14.36
C GLY A 166 44.67 -5.31 13.00
N SER A 167 43.74 -6.19 12.62
CA SER A 167 43.76 -6.89 11.33
C SER A 167 43.36 -6.00 10.15
N LEU A 168 43.03 -4.74 10.42
CA LEU A 168 42.58 -3.74 9.46
C LEU A 168 43.73 -2.80 9.11
N ASN A 169 44.25 -2.95 7.90
CA ASN A 169 45.18 -2.02 7.26
C ASN A 169 44.45 -1.33 6.09
N SER A 170 45.09 -0.34 5.45
CA SER A 170 44.52 0.36 4.28
C SER A 170 44.03 -0.60 3.18
N ASP A 171 44.70 -1.73 2.99
CA ASP A 171 44.35 -2.72 1.97
C ASP A 171 43.18 -3.64 2.36
N SER A 172 42.92 -3.85 3.65
CA SER A 172 41.87 -4.76 4.15
C SER A 172 40.61 -4.06 4.67
N ILE A 173 40.63 -2.72 4.79
CA ILE A 173 39.48 -1.93 5.24
C ILE A 173 38.25 -2.04 4.32
N GLY A 174 38.47 -2.41 3.05
CA GLY A 174 37.41 -2.76 2.09
C GLY A 174 36.41 -3.79 2.62
N ILE A 175 36.85 -4.71 3.49
CA ILE A 175 36.01 -5.73 4.12
C ILE A 175 34.96 -5.09 5.04
N LEU A 176 35.31 -4.02 5.77
CA LEU A 176 34.35 -3.30 6.62
C LEU A 176 33.27 -2.59 5.80
N TYR A 177 33.64 -2.01 4.66
CA TYR A 177 32.66 -1.43 3.73
C TYR A 177 31.73 -2.51 3.18
N GLY A 178 32.27 -3.69 2.83
CA GLY A 178 31.47 -4.85 2.41
C GLY A 178 30.46 -5.29 3.49
N PHE A 179 30.90 -5.43 4.73
CA PHE A 179 30.03 -5.72 5.88
C PHE A 179 28.97 -4.64 6.10
N SER A 180 29.34 -3.37 5.93
CA SER A 180 28.40 -2.25 6.05
C SER A 180 27.30 -2.32 4.99
N VAL A 181 27.65 -2.57 3.73
CA VAL A 181 26.69 -2.73 2.63
C VAL A 181 25.74 -3.90 2.90
N VAL A 182 26.28 -5.07 3.27
CA VAL A 182 25.48 -6.26 3.60
C VAL A 182 24.55 -5.97 4.79
N GLY A 183 25.06 -5.35 5.85
CA GLY A 183 24.27 -4.99 7.02
C GLY A 183 23.12 -4.03 6.71
N LEU A 184 23.34 -3.02 5.85
CA LEU A 184 22.29 -2.10 5.42
C LEU A 184 21.24 -2.78 4.55
N LEU A 185 21.64 -3.68 3.65
CA LEU A 185 20.70 -4.49 2.86
C LEU A 185 19.83 -5.37 3.76
N LEU A 186 20.42 -5.99 4.79
CA LEU A 186 19.69 -6.76 5.79
C LEU A 186 18.72 -5.89 6.60
N CYS A 187 19.11 -4.69 7.01
CA CYS A 187 18.22 -3.74 7.70
C CYS A 187 17.02 -3.35 6.83
N ASN A 188 17.25 -3.07 5.54
CA ASN A 188 16.19 -2.74 4.60
C ASN A 188 15.24 -3.93 4.37
N SER A 189 15.80 -5.13 4.17
CA SER A 189 15.03 -6.37 4.02
C SER A 189 14.17 -6.64 5.26
N TRP A 190 14.74 -6.49 6.45
CA TRP A 190 14.03 -6.65 7.72
C TRP A 190 12.85 -5.68 7.84
N ARG A 191 13.06 -4.39 7.54
CA ARG A 191 12.02 -3.36 7.59
C ARG A 191 10.87 -3.68 6.63
N ASN A 192 11.18 -4.12 5.41
CA ASN A 192 10.19 -4.50 4.41
C ASN A 192 9.38 -5.72 4.87
N LEU A 193 10.05 -6.71 5.48
CA LEU A 193 9.38 -7.91 5.96
C LEU A 193 8.44 -7.61 7.14
N ILE A 194 8.83 -6.74 8.07
CA ILE A 194 7.94 -6.24 9.13
C ILE A 194 6.69 -5.55 8.53
N ASP A 195 6.87 -4.73 7.49
CA ASP A 195 5.75 -4.07 6.80
C ASP A 195 4.77 -5.07 6.18
N ASN A 196 5.31 -6.05 5.45
CA ASN A 196 4.52 -7.09 4.81
C ASN A 196 3.75 -7.95 5.82
N TYR A 197 4.37 -8.30 6.95
CA TYR A 197 3.68 -8.98 8.04
C TYR A 197 2.54 -8.13 8.61
N GLY A 198 2.74 -6.82 8.78
CA GLY A 198 1.71 -5.89 9.23
C GLY A 198 0.52 -5.81 8.26
N LYS A 199 0.80 -5.68 6.95
CA LYS A 199 -0.22 -5.64 5.89
C LYS A 199 -1.03 -6.94 5.84
N LEU A 200 -0.34 -8.08 5.81
CA LEU A 200 -1.00 -9.38 5.77
C LEU A 200 -1.85 -9.63 7.02
N ASN A 201 -1.34 -9.26 8.21
CA ASN A 201 -2.12 -9.40 9.43
C ASN A 201 -3.37 -8.52 9.40
N LYS A 202 -3.26 -7.27 8.92
CA LYS A 202 -4.43 -6.39 8.73
C LYS A 202 -5.48 -7.06 7.85
N SER A 203 -5.11 -7.57 6.67
CA SER A 203 -6.04 -8.26 5.78
C SER A 203 -6.67 -9.51 6.38
N LYS A 204 -5.92 -10.29 7.19
CA LYS A 204 -6.51 -11.41 7.94
C LYS A 204 -7.56 -10.94 8.95
N PHE A 205 -7.28 -9.85 9.66
CA PHE A 205 -8.23 -9.26 10.59
C PHE A 205 -9.47 -8.72 9.87
N ASP A 206 -9.35 -8.17 8.65
CA ASP A 206 -10.52 -7.76 7.87
C ASP A 206 -11.47 -8.95 7.61
N VAL A 207 -10.94 -10.14 7.32
CA VAL A 207 -11.71 -11.39 7.20
C VAL A 207 -12.29 -11.84 8.56
N ILE A 208 -11.48 -11.83 9.63
CA ILE A 208 -11.94 -12.21 10.97
C ILE A 208 -13.12 -11.33 11.41
N LEU A 209 -12.98 -10.02 11.29
CA LEU A 209 -14.01 -9.04 11.66
C LEU A 209 -15.26 -9.18 10.78
N ARG A 210 -15.10 -9.60 9.52
CA ARG A 210 -16.25 -9.89 8.67
C ARG A 210 -17.02 -11.14 9.14
N LEU A 211 -16.32 -12.24 9.42
CA LEU A 211 -16.93 -13.47 9.96
C LEU A 211 -17.60 -13.22 11.31
N GLU A 212 -17.01 -12.32 12.11
CA GLU A 212 -17.51 -11.97 13.43
C GLU A 212 -18.90 -11.35 13.42
N LYS A 213 -19.30 -10.70 12.31
CA LYS A 213 -20.66 -10.13 12.15
C LYS A 213 -21.77 -11.19 12.24
N ASP A 214 -21.45 -12.43 11.91
CA ASP A 214 -22.37 -13.55 11.89
C ASP A 214 -22.38 -14.31 13.24
N LEU A 215 -21.58 -13.86 14.22
CA LEU A 215 -21.50 -14.41 15.57
C LEU A 215 -22.28 -13.57 16.58
N GLY A 216 -22.68 -14.19 17.71
CA GLY A 216 -23.48 -13.54 18.75
C GLY A 216 -22.77 -12.41 19.51
N ALA A 217 -21.44 -12.34 19.44
CA ALA A 217 -20.65 -11.26 20.02
C ALA A 217 -19.43 -10.95 19.15
N GLN A 218 -19.14 -9.65 18.99
CA GLN A 218 -18.02 -9.17 18.18
C GLN A 218 -16.81 -8.79 19.05
N ILE A 219 -16.11 -9.80 19.58
CA ILE A 219 -15.05 -9.65 20.57
C ILE A 219 -13.83 -8.88 20.06
N PHE A 220 -13.34 -9.12 18.84
CA PHE A 220 -12.20 -8.39 18.26
C PHE A 220 -12.61 -7.00 17.80
N SER A 221 -13.85 -6.84 17.31
CA SER A 221 -14.41 -5.52 17.06
C SER A 221 -14.48 -4.70 18.35
N ALA A 222 -14.93 -5.31 19.46
CA ALA A 222 -14.98 -4.69 20.77
C ALA A 222 -13.58 -4.35 21.30
N GLU A 223 -12.60 -5.24 21.12
CA GLU A 223 -11.19 -4.98 21.45
C GLU A 223 -10.68 -3.76 20.68
N TRP A 224 -10.91 -3.70 19.35
CA TRP A 224 -10.49 -2.58 18.52
C TRP A 224 -11.14 -1.25 18.93
N VAL A 225 -12.42 -1.28 19.31
CA VAL A 225 -13.12 -0.13 19.89
C VAL A 225 -12.48 0.30 21.21
N SER A 226 -12.16 -0.64 22.10
CA SER A 226 -11.56 -0.36 23.41
C SER A 226 -10.18 0.32 23.28
N LEU A 227 -9.39 -0.11 22.29
CA LEU A 227 -8.11 0.47 21.89
C LEU A 227 -8.25 1.85 21.20
N GLY A 228 -9.47 2.33 21.00
CA GLY A 228 -9.76 3.65 20.44
C GLY A 228 -9.67 3.71 18.92
N LYS A 229 -9.81 2.57 18.23
CA LYS A 229 -9.85 2.46 16.76
C LYS A 229 -8.65 3.10 16.03
N GLY A 230 -7.50 3.21 16.69
CA GLY A 230 -6.33 3.92 16.17
C GLY A 230 -6.45 5.45 16.15
N LEU A 231 -7.59 6.03 16.57
CA LEU A 231 -7.82 7.48 16.66
C LEU A 231 -7.19 8.10 17.92
N ARG A 232 -6.75 7.26 18.86
CA ARG A 232 -6.21 7.66 20.16
C ARG A 232 -4.79 7.10 20.30
N PRO A 233 -3.74 7.82 19.87
CA PRO A 233 -2.35 7.37 19.97
C PRO A 233 -1.90 7.05 21.39
N THR A 234 -2.52 7.70 22.39
CA THR A 234 -2.29 7.45 23.81
C THR A 234 -2.84 6.10 24.28
N LYS A 235 -3.85 5.54 23.59
CA LYS A 235 -4.42 4.22 23.91
C LYS A 235 -3.72 3.09 23.17
N TYR A 236 -3.41 3.30 21.88
CA TYR A 236 -2.81 2.27 21.06
C TYR A 236 -1.87 2.86 20.01
N LYS A 237 -0.70 2.24 19.89
CA LYS A 237 0.25 2.48 18.81
C LYS A 237 0.55 1.13 18.17
N SER A 238 0.46 1.06 16.84
CA SER A 238 0.70 -0.19 16.12
C SER A 238 2.09 -0.75 16.42
N PHE A 239 2.15 -2.03 16.82
CA PHE A 239 3.39 -2.76 17.02
C PHE A 239 4.30 -2.71 15.79
N THR A 240 3.72 -2.74 14.59
CA THR A 240 4.44 -2.57 13.31
C THR A 240 5.17 -1.25 13.20
N SER A 241 4.59 -0.15 13.66
CA SER A 241 5.27 1.15 13.65
C SER A 241 6.46 1.19 14.61
N THR A 242 6.33 0.54 15.77
CA THR A 242 7.40 0.50 16.78
C THR A 242 8.54 -0.43 16.36
N GLU A 243 8.23 -1.62 15.87
CA GLU A 243 9.25 -2.60 15.45
C GLU A 243 10.06 -2.13 14.25
N LYS A 244 9.48 -1.34 13.33
CA LYS A 244 10.20 -0.72 12.21
C LYS A 244 11.34 0.21 12.64
N ASN A 245 11.33 0.71 13.87
CA ASN A 245 12.40 1.56 14.37
C ASN A 245 13.68 0.76 14.66
N VAL A 246 13.57 -0.52 14.99
CA VAL A 246 14.73 -1.37 15.32
C VAL A 246 15.70 -1.52 14.14
N PRO A 247 15.29 -1.94 12.92
CA PRO A 247 16.19 -1.98 11.77
C PRO A 247 16.71 -0.59 11.39
N LEU A 248 15.95 0.48 11.65
CA LEU A 248 16.41 1.85 11.41
C LEU A 248 17.57 2.22 12.35
N PHE A 249 17.49 1.89 13.64
CA PHE A 249 18.59 2.15 14.57
C PHE A 249 19.84 1.32 14.25
N PHE A 250 19.69 0.04 13.88
CA PHE A 250 20.83 -0.75 13.38
C PHE A 250 21.45 -0.15 12.12
N GLY A 251 20.62 0.30 11.17
CA GLY A 251 21.10 0.96 9.96
C GLY A 251 21.88 2.25 10.27
N LEU A 252 21.36 3.10 11.16
CA LEU A 252 22.05 4.32 11.60
C LEU A 252 23.38 4.01 12.30
N LEU A 253 23.41 2.98 13.16
CA LEU A 253 24.64 2.54 13.81
C LEU A 253 25.68 2.07 12.80
N ILE A 254 25.30 1.26 11.82
CA ILE A 254 26.20 0.80 10.75
C ILE A 254 26.77 2.01 10.00
N VAL A 255 25.92 2.94 9.54
CA VAL A 255 26.37 4.16 8.85
C VAL A 255 27.36 4.96 9.70
N LEU A 256 27.05 5.16 10.99
CA LEU A 256 27.95 5.88 11.91
C LEU A 256 29.32 5.20 12.01
N LEU A 257 29.36 3.87 12.19
CA LEU A 257 30.60 3.12 12.27
C LEU A 257 31.38 3.16 10.96
N THR A 258 30.70 3.09 9.81
CA THR A 258 31.34 3.22 8.50
C THR A 258 31.98 4.60 8.31
N LEU A 259 31.30 5.67 8.74
CA LEU A 259 31.84 7.03 8.67
C LEU A 259 33.07 7.20 9.57
N LEU A 260 33.03 6.66 10.78
CA LEU A 260 34.19 6.66 11.69
C LEU A 260 35.39 5.90 11.09
N ALA A 261 35.14 4.74 10.49
CA ALA A 261 36.18 3.97 9.80
C ALA A 261 36.78 4.74 8.61
N ALA A 262 35.94 5.42 7.82
CA ALA A 262 36.39 6.25 6.70
C ALA A 262 37.23 7.44 7.15
N ILE A 263 36.83 8.11 8.24
CA ILE A 263 37.62 9.20 8.85
C ILE A 263 38.97 8.65 9.31
N TRP A 264 38.99 7.54 10.04
CA TRP A 264 40.23 6.92 10.51
C TRP A 264 41.17 6.56 9.35
N GLN A 265 40.63 6.08 8.23
CA GLN A 265 41.40 5.78 7.02
C GLN A 265 42.06 7.02 6.38
N ILE A 266 41.41 8.19 6.45
CA ILE A 266 41.94 9.43 5.87
C ILE A 266 43.06 10.03 6.73
N PHE A 267 42.97 9.87 8.05
CA PHE A 267 43.90 10.45 9.03
C PHE A 267 45.04 9.50 9.46
N SER A 268 45.03 8.24 9.02
CA SER A 268 46.10 7.26 9.23
C SER A 268 47.03 7.16 8.02
#